data_AF-A0A5B7HJT9-F1
#
_entry.id   AF-A0A5B7HJT9-F1
#
_cell.length_a   1.000
_cell.length_b   1.000
_cell.length_c   1.000
_cell.angle_alpha   90.00
_cell.angle_beta   90.00
_cell.angle_gamma   90.00
#
_symmetry.space_group_name_H-M   'P 1'
#
loop_
_entity.id
_entity.type
_entity.pdbx_description
1 polymer ?
#
loop_
_entity_poly.entity_id
_entity_poly.type
_entity_poly.pdbx_seq_one_letter_code
_entity_poly.pdbx_strand_id
1 'polypeptide(L)'
;MNTASPTNLLLKTIFLTALASGNRASELAATIREGLIISKDRAVLPTSPDFLFKNQNSQHPRPPDITFPALGRRHSLCPVNALKIYKAKTASLPHNGFLFVNPSSGKPLPAGKLSYRLAKAIKTGDPTATDSAGHDIHKFGFSIAHFRGVQPSEILQNGFWHSPNDIYLGRRQGLTT
;
A
#
# COMPACT_ATOMS: atom_id res chain seq x y z
N MET A 1 12.22 20.13 13.75
CA MET A 1 11.59 19.00 13.03
C MET A 1 10.69 19.60 11.95
N ASN A 2 11.02 19.42 10.66
CA ASN A 2 10.15 19.89 9.57
C ASN A 2 8.78 19.18 9.70
N THR A 3 7.76 19.90 10.16
CA THR A 3 6.39 19.37 10.26
C THR A 3 5.82 19.29 8.86
N ALA A 4 6.05 18.16 8.18
CA ALA A 4 5.37 17.86 6.93
C ALA A 4 3.85 18.08 7.11
N SER A 5 3.23 18.77 6.15
CA SER A 5 1.79 19.02 6.19
C SER A 5 1.03 17.70 6.36
N PRO A 6 -0.15 17.69 7.02
CA PRO A 6 -0.96 16.49 7.18
C PRO A 6 -1.20 15.74 5.85
N THR A 7 -1.39 16.49 4.77
CA THR A 7 -1.51 15.96 3.41
C THR A 7 -0.22 15.27 2.93
N ASN A 8 0.94 15.89 3.12
CA ASN A 8 2.22 15.28 2.70
C ASN A 8 2.55 14.03 3.53
N LEU A 9 2.21 14.04 4.81
CA LEU A 9 2.34 12.86 5.67
C LEU A 9 1.44 11.72 5.18
N LEU A 10 0.18 12.03 4.84
CA LEU A 10 -0.74 11.05 4.24
C LEU A 10 -0.16 10.46 2.95
N LEU A 11 0.23 11.31 2.00
CA LEU A 11 0.77 10.89 0.69
C LEU A 11 1.98 9.98 0.87
N LYS A 12 2.94 10.40 1.70
CA LYS A 12 4.13 9.61 2.01
C LYS A 12 3.80 8.27 2.64
N THR A 13 2.89 8.25 3.62
CA THR A 13 2.55 7.02 4.35
C THR A 13 1.84 6.03 3.45
N ILE A 14 0.85 6.47 2.67
CA ILE A 14 0.14 5.62 1.72
C ILE A 14 1.11 5.07 0.66
N PHE A 15 1.97 5.93 0.10
CA PHE A 15 2.95 5.50 -0.91
C PHE A 15 3.91 4.44 -0.38
N LEU A 16 4.55 4.69 0.77
CA LEU A 16 5.52 3.76 1.34
C LEU A 16 4.86 2.45 1.78
N THR A 17 3.63 2.50 2.32
CA THR A 17 2.88 1.30 2.70
C THR A 17 2.52 0.48 1.48
N ALA A 18 2.00 1.11 0.43
CA ALA A 18 1.65 0.43 -0.82
C ALA A 18 2.88 -0.18 -1.50
N LEU A 19 4.00 0.56 -1.53
CA LEU A 19 5.25 0.07 -2.12
C LEU A 19 5.83 -1.11 -1.34
N ALA A 20 5.79 -1.07 0.00
CA ALA A 20 6.37 -2.11 0.84
C ALA A 20 5.54 -3.39 0.89
N SER A 21 4.22 -3.28 0.70
CA SER A 21 3.28 -4.40 0.78
C SER A 21 2.88 -4.97 -0.57
N GLY A 22 2.90 -4.16 -1.64
CA GLY A 22 2.39 -4.53 -2.94
C GLY A 22 0.86 -4.59 -3.03
N ASN A 23 0.10 -4.31 -1.96
CA ASN A 23 -1.35 -4.45 -1.98
C ASN A 23 -2.06 -3.37 -2.82
N ARG A 24 -3.24 -3.70 -3.36
CA ARG A 24 -4.06 -2.75 -4.14
C ARG A 24 -4.59 -1.62 -3.25
N ALA A 25 -4.89 -0.49 -3.87
CA ALA A 25 -5.48 0.67 -3.19
C ALA A 25 -6.79 0.34 -2.45
N SER A 26 -7.60 -0.58 -2.96
CA SER A 26 -8.84 -1.03 -2.31
C SER A 26 -8.57 -1.81 -1.02
N GLU A 27 -7.53 -2.62 -1.00
CA GLU A 27 -7.11 -3.42 0.16
C GLU A 27 -6.57 -2.49 1.24
N LEU A 28 -5.71 -1.53 0.86
CA LEU A 28 -5.23 -0.50 1.76
C LEU A 28 -6.36 0.35 2.34
N ALA A 29 -7.36 0.71 1.53
CA ALA A 29 -8.51 1.49 1.99
C ALA A 29 -9.38 0.73 3.00
N ALA A 30 -9.35 -0.60 2.96
CA ALA A 30 -10.07 -1.47 3.88
C ALA A 30 -9.32 -1.76 5.19
N THR A 31 -8.09 -1.26 5.35
CA THR A 31 -7.31 -1.48 6.58
C THR A 31 -7.90 -0.75 7.79
N ILE A 32 -7.93 -1.44 8.93
CA ILE A 32 -8.49 -0.96 10.19
C ILE A 32 -7.43 -0.77 11.27
N ARG A 33 -7.74 0.02 12.29
CA ARG A 33 -6.85 0.33 13.42
C ARG A 33 -6.92 -0.70 14.53
N GLU A 34 -8.09 -1.32 14.70
CA GLU A 34 -8.26 -2.42 15.64
C GLU A 34 -7.36 -3.58 15.22
N GLY A 35 -6.57 -4.13 16.14
CA GLY A 35 -5.58 -5.17 15.84
C GLY A 35 -4.31 -4.70 15.12
N LEU A 36 -4.15 -3.41 14.81
CA LEU A 36 -2.95 -2.89 14.13
C LEU A 36 -1.69 -3.05 14.99
N ILE A 37 -0.72 -3.82 14.49
CA ILE A 37 0.57 -4.05 15.15
C ILE A 37 1.65 -3.20 14.46
N ILE A 38 2.30 -2.32 15.22
CA ILE A 38 3.47 -1.56 14.76
C ILE A 38 4.61 -1.81 15.74
N SER A 39 5.58 -2.62 15.32
CA SER A 39 6.76 -2.98 16.12
C SER A 39 8.02 -2.28 15.59
N LYS A 40 9.18 -2.55 16.20
CA LYS A 40 10.47 -2.05 15.71
C LYS A 40 10.87 -2.69 14.37
N ASP A 41 10.40 -3.91 14.11
CA ASP A 41 10.91 -4.76 13.03
C ASP A 41 9.90 -4.95 11.89
N ARG A 42 8.60 -4.77 12.16
CA ARG A 42 7.52 -4.95 11.17
C ARG A 42 6.25 -4.19 11.52
N ALA A 43 5.37 -4.02 10.54
CA ALA A 43 3.97 -3.66 10.72
C ALA A 43 3.05 -4.76 10.19
N VAL A 44 1.92 -4.96 10.86
CA VAL A 44 0.84 -5.88 10.47
C VAL A 44 -0.46 -5.08 10.49
N LEU A 45 -1.08 -4.92 9.32
CA LEU A 45 -2.26 -4.10 9.09
C LEU A 45 -3.45 -5.04 8.83
N PRO A 46 -4.39 -5.14 9.78
CA PRO A 46 -5.58 -5.94 9.58
C PRO A 46 -6.55 -5.28 8.59
N THR A 47 -7.28 -6.14 7.88
CA THR A 47 -8.33 -5.73 6.94
C THR A 47 -9.69 -5.83 7.60
N SER A 48 -10.60 -4.91 7.30
CA SER A 48 -11.99 -4.98 7.75
C SER A 48 -12.62 -6.33 7.38
N PRO A 49 -13.29 -7.03 8.32
CA PRO A 49 -13.96 -8.30 8.04
C PRO A 49 -15.10 -8.18 7.02
N ASP A 50 -15.65 -6.97 6.84
CA ASP A 50 -16.73 -6.68 5.88
C ASP A 50 -16.22 -6.42 4.45
N PHE A 51 -14.89 -6.39 4.26
CA PHE A 51 -14.32 -6.10 2.95
C PHE A 51 -14.31 -7.34 2.06
N LEU A 52 -15.02 -7.26 0.93
CA LEU A 52 -15.05 -8.30 -0.09
C LEU A 52 -13.85 -8.17 -1.04
N PHE A 53 -13.01 -9.21 -1.07
CA PHE A 53 -11.85 -9.23 -1.94
C PHE A 53 -12.21 -9.69 -3.35
N LYS A 54 -11.58 -9.06 -4.36
CA LYS A 54 -11.83 -9.38 -5.78
C LYS A 54 -11.58 -10.85 -6.13
N ASN A 55 -10.68 -11.51 -5.40
CA ASN A 55 -10.26 -12.90 -5.64
C ASN A 55 -10.62 -13.84 -4.48
N GLN A 56 -11.61 -13.49 -3.67
CA GLN A 56 -12.08 -14.32 -2.56
C GLN A 56 -12.64 -15.64 -3.11
N ASN A 57 -12.19 -16.76 -2.56
CA ASN A 57 -12.64 -18.10 -2.93
C ASN A 57 -12.81 -18.99 -1.69
N SER A 58 -13.35 -20.20 -1.84
CA SER A 58 -13.60 -21.12 -0.72
C SER A 58 -12.34 -21.51 0.05
N GLN A 59 -11.17 -21.49 -0.59
CA GLN A 59 -9.87 -21.77 0.03
C GLN A 59 -9.27 -20.54 0.73
N HIS A 60 -9.64 -19.34 0.29
CA HIS A 60 -9.17 -18.04 0.81
C HIS A 60 -10.38 -17.14 1.09
N PRO A 61 -11.19 -17.49 2.11
CA PRO A 61 -12.44 -16.79 2.40
C PRO A 61 -12.19 -15.38 2.93
N ARG A 62 -10.99 -15.09 3.43
CA ARG A 62 -10.57 -13.76 3.86
C ARG A 62 -9.12 -13.50 3.45
N PRO A 63 -8.75 -12.24 3.23
CA PRO A 63 -7.39 -11.85 2.96
C PRO A 63 -6.57 -11.93 4.25
N PRO A 64 -5.30 -12.32 4.19
CA PRO A 64 -4.40 -12.20 5.31
C PRO A 64 -4.12 -10.73 5.61
N ASP A 65 -3.66 -10.48 6.82
CA ASP A 65 -3.22 -9.15 7.22
C ASP A 65 -2.03 -8.68 6.37
N ILE A 66 -2.06 -7.41 5.98
CA ILE A 66 -0.99 -6.80 5.20
C ILE A 66 0.24 -6.65 6.10
N THR A 67 1.33 -7.33 5.74
CA THR A 67 2.55 -7.37 6.56
C THR A 67 3.76 -6.90 5.77
N PHE A 68 4.60 -6.06 6.39
CA PHE A 68 5.86 -5.63 5.80
C PHE A 68 6.93 -5.28 6.85
N PRO A 69 8.22 -5.49 6.55
CA PRO A 69 9.31 -5.23 7.48
C PRO A 69 9.65 -3.73 7.61
N ALA A 70 10.30 -3.38 8.71
CA ALA A 70 10.91 -2.06 8.89
C ALA A 70 12.24 -1.97 8.14
N LEU A 71 12.46 -0.85 7.45
CA LEU A 71 13.75 -0.55 6.80
C LEU A 71 14.68 0.12 7.83
N GLY A 72 15.32 -0.68 8.68
CA GLY A 72 16.30 -0.22 9.67
C GLY A 72 15.79 0.83 10.67
N ARG A 73 16.61 1.19 11.66
CA ARG A 73 16.21 2.22 12.65
C ARG A 73 16.33 3.61 12.03
N ARG A 74 15.22 4.37 12.05
CA ARG A 74 15.12 5.81 11.71
C ARG A 74 15.33 6.20 10.24
N HIS A 75 15.22 5.27 9.29
CA HIS A 75 15.27 5.64 7.87
C HIS A 75 14.07 6.52 7.49
N SER A 76 14.32 7.64 6.80
CA SER A 76 13.29 8.62 6.43
C SER A 76 12.23 8.02 5.50
N LEU A 77 12.60 7.00 4.72
CA LEU A 77 11.72 6.22 3.84
C LEU A 77 11.23 4.90 4.45
N CYS A 78 11.43 4.67 5.75
CA CYS A 78 10.91 3.45 6.39
C CYS A 78 9.38 3.48 6.47
N PRO A 79 8.67 2.49 5.89
CA PRO A 79 7.21 2.45 5.86
C PRO A 79 6.62 2.33 7.27
N VAL A 80 7.24 1.49 8.13
CA VAL A 80 6.82 1.29 9.53
C VAL A 80 6.93 2.60 10.34
N ASN A 81 8.01 3.37 10.13
CA ASN A 81 8.18 4.66 10.80
C ASN A 81 7.18 5.71 10.32
N ALA A 82 6.94 5.79 9.00
CA ALA A 82 5.92 6.67 8.43
C ALA A 82 4.53 6.34 9.00
N LEU A 83 4.18 5.05 9.06
CA LEU A 83 2.92 4.58 9.61
C LEU A 83 2.77 4.92 11.10
N LYS A 84 3.83 4.74 11.90
CA LYS A 84 3.85 5.10 13.32
C LYS A 84 3.54 6.59 13.53
N ILE A 85 4.20 7.46 12.78
CA ILE A 85 4.01 8.92 12.86
C ILE A 85 2.60 9.29 12.40
N TYR A 86 2.12 8.71 11.31
CA TYR A 86 0.79 8.95 10.77
C TYR A 86 -0.31 8.53 11.74
N LYS A 87 -0.24 7.30 12.30
CA LYS A 87 -1.21 6.80 13.29
C LYS A 87 -1.33 7.76 14.48
N ALA A 88 -0.19 8.20 15.02
CA ALA A 88 -0.16 9.13 16.15
C ALA A 88 -0.77 10.50 15.79
N LYS A 89 -0.41 11.08 14.64
CA LYS A 89 -0.92 12.39 14.21
C LYS A 89 -2.39 12.41 13.80
N THR A 90 -2.98 11.24 13.54
CA THR A 90 -4.38 11.09 13.13
C THR A 90 -5.23 10.44 14.22
N ALA A 91 -4.70 10.25 15.42
CA ALA A 91 -5.39 9.55 16.51
C ALA A 91 -6.68 10.27 16.97
N SER A 92 -6.71 11.61 16.89
CA SER A 92 -7.86 12.42 17.31
C SER A 92 -8.88 12.68 16.19
N LEU A 93 -8.62 12.22 14.97
CA LEU A 93 -9.54 12.44 13.84
C LEU A 93 -10.67 11.41 13.85
N PRO A 94 -11.88 11.77 13.35
CA PRO A 94 -13.02 10.86 13.26
C PRO A 94 -12.80 9.77 12.19
N HIS A 95 -11.99 8.77 12.54
CA HIS A 95 -11.49 7.74 11.64
C HIS A 95 -12.42 6.52 11.50
N ASN A 96 -13.46 6.40 12.33
CA ASN A 96 -14.47 5.31 12.28
C ASN A 96 -13.84 3.91 12.18
N GLY A 97 -12.80 3.64 12.97
CA GLY A 97 -12.04 2.39 12.93
C GLY A 97 -11.04 2.23 11.77
N PHE A 98 -11.12 3.00 10.69
CA PHE A 98 -10.21 2.89 9.54
C PHE A 98 -8.82 3.50 9.79
N LEU A 99 -7.81 2.93 9.14
CA LEU A 99 -6.43 3.39 9.27
C LEU A 99 -6.20 4.70 8.53
N PHE A 100 -6.50 4.72 7.22
CA PHE A 100 -6.27 5.87 6.35
C PHE A 100 -7.48 6.79 6.28
N VAL A 101 -7.24 8.05 6.63
CA VAL A 101 -8.27 9.09 6.71
C VAL A 101 -7.87 10.34 5.94
N ASN A 102 -8.89 11.09 5.52
CA ASN A 102 -8.69 12.42 4.97
C ASN A 102 -8.16 13.35 6.06
N PRO A 103 -7.04 14.06 5.84
CA PRO A 103 -6.41 14.89 6.86
C PRO A 103 -7.24 16.13 7.25
N SER A 104 -8.15 16.61 6.38
CA SER A 104 -8.97 17.78 6.69
C SER A 104 -10.29 17.42 7.36
N SER A 105 -10.95 16.35 6.92
CA SER A 105 -12.26 15.96 7.45
C SER A 105 -12.23 14.80 8.44
N GLY A 106 -11.10 14.09 8.55
CA GLY A 106 -10.95 12.87 9.35
C GLY A 106 -11.69 11.65 8.83
N LYS A 107 -12.61 11.80 7.86
CA LYS A 107 -13.38 10.70 7.30
C LYS A 107 -12.47 9.63 6.66
N PRO A 108 -12.84 8.33 6.74
CA PRO A 108 -12.14 7.26 6.05
C PRO A 108 -11.91 7.55 4.57
N LEU A 109 -10.74 7.15 4.05
CA LEU A 109 -10.40 7.30 2.63
C LEU A 109 -10.97 6.13 1.81
N PRO A 110 -11.93 6.36 0.92
CA PRO A 110 -12.41 5.32 0.02
C PRO A 110 -11.33 4.96 -1.02
N ALA A 111 -11.40 3.73 -1.55
CA ALA A 111 -10.42 3.16 -2.49
C ALA A 111 -10.07 4.09 -3.66
N GLY A 112 -11.07 4.72 -4.31
CA GLY A 112 -10.83 5.64 -5.42
C GLY A 112 -10.04 6.89 -5.02
N LYS A 113 -10.30 7.43 -3.82
CA LYS A 113 -9.54 8.57 -3.29
C LYS A 113 -8.13 8.13 -2.88
N LEU A 114 -7.97 6.94 -2.30
CA LEU A 114 -6.65 6.40 -1.95
C LEU A 114 -5.81 6.18 -3.22
N SER A 115 -6.38 5.59 -4.27
CA SER A 115 -5.74 5.44 -5.59
C SER A 115 -5.32 6.78 -6.20
N TYR A 116 -6.20 7.79 -6.15
CA TYR A 116 -5.86 9.15 -6.58
C TYR A 116 -4.70 9.76 -5.78
N ARG A 117 -4.65 9.52 -4.46
CA ARG A 117 -3.54 9.99 -3.61
C ARG A 117 -2.23 9.25 -3.93
N LEU A 118 -2.28 7.96 -4.24
CA LEU A 118 -1.12 7.20 -4.72
C LEU A 118 -0.58 7.76 -6.03
N ALA A 119 -1.45 7.94 -7.02
CA ALA A 119 -1.11 8.56 -8.30
C ALA A 119 -0.42 9.92 -8.10
N LYS A 120 -0.99 10.75 -7.22
CA LYS A 120 -0.41 12.06 -6.87
C LYS A 120 0.97 11.92 -6.21
N ALA A 121 1.17 10.95 -5.33
CA ALA A 121 2.46 10.71 -4.68
C ALA A 121 3.52 10.28 -5.72
N ILE A 122 3.17 9.39 -6.65
CA ILE A 122 4.03 8.96 -7.76
C ILE A 122 4.43 10.17 -8.59
N LYS A 123 3.46 10.97 -9.06
CA LYS A 123 3.71 12.15 -9.89
C LYS A 123 4.53 13.24 -9.18
N THR A 124 4.46 13.28 -7.84
CA THR A 124 5.29 14.21 -7.05
C THR A 124 6.75 13.75 -7.01
N GLY A 125 7.00 12.44 -6.97
CA GLY A 125 8.36 11.86 -6.99
C GLY A 125 8.94 11.72 -8.39
N ASP A 126 8.09 11.54 -9.40
CA ASP A 126 8.42 11.49 -10.82
C ASP A 126 7.42 12.33 -11.62
N PRO A 127 7.75 13.61 -11.87
CA PRO A 127 6.90 14.50 -12.67
C PRO A 127 6.68 14.05 -14.12
N THR A 128 7.54 13.16 -14.64
CA THR A 128 7.50 12.70 -16.03
C THR A 128 6.61 11.47 -16.24
N ALA A 129 6.11 10.86 -15.16
CA ALA A 129 5.22 9.72 -15.22
C ALA A 129 3.93 10.04 -16.01
N THR A 130 3.79 9.42 -17.19
CA THR A 130 2.65 9.61 -18.12
C THR A 130 1.39 8.93 -17.63
N ASP A 131 1.52 7.74 -17.05
CA ASP A 131 0.42 6.89 -16.58
C ASP A 131 0.61 6.54 -15.09
N SER A 132 0.44 7.52 -14.21
CA SER A 132 0.52 7.28 -12.76
C SER A 132 -0.79 6.67 -12.24
N ALA A 133 -1.09 5.41 -12.55
CA ALA A 133 -2.23 4.75 -11.94
C ALA A 133 -1.82 4.20 -10.56
N GLY A 134 -2.70 4.33 -9.55
CA GLY A 134 -2.48 3.71 -8.25
C GLY A 134 -2.36 2.18 -8.31
N HIS A 135 -2.73 1.56 -9.43
CA HIS A 135 -2.50 0.14 -9.71
C HIS A 135 -1.03 -0.19 -10.02
N ASP A 136 -0.24 0.76 -10.53
CA ASP A 136 1.13 0.48 -10.97
C ASP A 136 2.07 0.24 -9.82
N ILE A 137 1.80 0.80 -8.63
CA ILE A 137 2.61 0.56 -7.44
C ILE A 137 2.57 -0.90 -6.98
N HIS A 138 1.42 -1.57 -7.19
CA HIS A 138 1.24 -2.99 -6.92
C HIS A 138 2.14 -3.81 -7.85
N LYS A 139 2.05 -3.57 -9.16
CA LYS A 139 2.92 -4.24 -10.17
C LYS A 139 4.40 -3.98 -9.89
N PHE A 140 4.75 -2.73 -9.58
CA PHE A 140 6.12 -2.33 -9.30
C PHE A 140 6.67 -3.00 -8.04
N GLY A 141 5.87 -3.10 -6.96
CA GLY A 141 6.25 -3.80 -5.73
C GLY A 141 6.64 -5.26 -5.99
N PHE A 142 5.80 -6.01 -6.69
CA PHE A 142 6.10 -7.41 -7.05
C PHE A 142 7.21 -7.54 -8.08
N SER A 143 7.36 -6.57 -9.00
CA SER A 143 8.47 -6.56 -9.96
C SER A 143 9.82 -6.38 -9.25
N ILE A 144 9.89 -5.50 -8.24
CA ILE A 144 11.09 -5.34 -7.39
C ILE A 144 11.36 -6.60 -6.59
N ALA A 145 10.32 -7.23 -6.01
CA ALA A 145 10.48 -8.47 -5.26
C ALA A 145 11.06 -9.58 -6.14
N HIS A 146 10.55 -9.74 -7.36
CA HIS A 146 11.07 -10.69 -8.33
C HIS A 146 12.51 -10.41 -8.71
N PHE A 147 12.85 -9.15 -9.02
CA PHE A 147 14.22 -8.74 -9.34
C PHE A 147 15.20 -9.02 -8.19
N ARG A 148 14.72 -9.00 -6.94
CA ARG A 148 15.50 -9.33 -5.74
C ARG A 148 15.54 -10.83 -5.41
N GLY A 149 15.04 -11.68 -6.29
CA GLY A 149 15.11 -13.14 -6.17
C GLY A 149 13.99 -13.77 -5.35
N VAL A 150 12.90 -13.04 -5.04
CA VAL A 150 11.71 -13.67 -4.44
C VAL A 150 11.08 -14.61 -5.46
N GLN A 151 10.78 -15.83 -5.02
CA GLN A 151 10.28 -16.87 -5.91
C GLN A 151 8.89 -16.51 -6.45
N PRO A 152 8.59 -16.81 -7.74
CA PRO A 152 7.29 -16.51 -8.32
C PRO A 152 6.11 -17.09 -7.55
N SER A 153 6.24 -18.27 -6.94
CA SER A 153 5.19 -18.87 -6.11
C SER A 153 4.84 -18.03 -4.88
N GLU A 154 5.84 -17.42 -4.24
CA GLU A 154 5.67 -16.53 -3.10
C GLU A 154 5.08 -15.17 -3.52
N ILE A 155 5.44 -14.68 -4.71
CA ILE A 155 4.83 -13.49 -5.32
C ILE A 155 3.34 -13.73 -5.62
N LEU A 156 2.99 -14.87 -6.18
CA LEU A 156 1.60 -15.22 -6.49
C LEU A 156 0.74 -15.35 -5.24
N GLN A 157 1.27 -16.01 -4.21
CA GLN A 157 0.61 -16.15 -2.92
C GLN A 157 0.39 -14.79 -2.26
N ASN A 158 1.41 -13.93 -2.21
CA ASN A 158 1.32 -12.63 -1.54
C ASN A 158 0.57 -11.56 -2.36
N GLY A 159 0.61 -11.64 -3.69
CA GLY A 159 -0.07 -10.71 -4.61
C GLY A 159 -1.54 -11.04 -4.88
N PHE A 160 -2.04 -12.17 -4.36
CA PHE A 160 -3.38 -12.66 -4.66
C PHE A 160 -3.63 -12.70 -6.18
N TRP A 161 -2.67 -13.23 -6.93
CA TRP A 161 -2.74 -13.39 -8.38
C TRP A 161 -3.07 -14.83 -8.74
N HIS A 162 -3.95 -15.02 -9.73
CA HIS A 162 -4.42 -16.35 -10.13
C HIS A 162 -3.44 -17.05 -11.08
N SER A 163 -2.56 -16.29 -11.76
CA SER A 163 -1.62 -16.85 -12.72
C SER A 163 -0.26 -16.13 -12.71
N PRO A 164 0.87 -16.86 -12.93
CA PRO A 164 2.19 -16.28 -13.17
C PRO A 164 2.20 -15.23 -14.29
N ASN A 165 1.29 -15.33 -15.26
CA ASN A 165 1.22 -14.39 -16.39
C ASN A 165 0.77 -12.99 -15.97
N ASP A 166 0.08 -12.86 -14.83
CA ASP A 166 -0.36 -11.58 -14.29
C ASP A 166 0.83 -10.73 -13.77
N ILE A 167 1.99 -11.36 -13.53
CA ILE A 167 3.24 -10.72 -13.06
C ILE A 167 3.90 -9.87 -14.18
N TYR A 168 3.81 -10.30 -15.44
CA TYR A 168 4.73 -9.85 -16.51
C TYR A 168 4.21 -8.73 -17.43
N LEU A 169 3.01 -8.17 -17.19
CA LEU A 169 2.43 -7.16 -18.08
C LEU A 169 2.91 -5.73 -17.75
N GLY A 170 4.19 -5.50 -18.04
CA GLY A 170 4.87 -4.19 -18.02
C GLY A 170 5.76 -3.89 -19.24
N ARG A 171 6.10 -4.87 -20.08
CA ARG A 171 6.69 -4.59 -21.41
C ARG A 171 5.58 -4.61 -22.45
N ARG A 172 5.22 -3.42 -22.98
CA ARG A 172 4.78 -3.38 -24.37
C ARG A 172 5.93 -3.91 -25.20
N GLN A 173 5.79 -5.13 -25.71
CA GLN A 173 6.53 -5.52 -26.91
C GLN A 173 6.07 -4.58 -28.02
N GLY A 174 7.03 -3.84 -28.56
CA GLY A 174 6.84 -2.88 -29.63
C GLY A 174 8.19 -2.52 -30.23
N LEU A 175 9.03 -3.53 -30.45
CA LEU A 175 10.12 -3.49 -31.42
C LEU A 175 9.75 -4.54 -32.46
N THR A 176 9.21 -4.07 -33.57
CA THR A 176 9.22 -4.78 -34.85
C THR A 176 9.89 -3.85 -35.84
N THR A 177 11.10 -4.27 -36.24
CA THR A 177 11.84 -3.98 -37.48
C THR A 177 11.81 -2.57 -38.04
#